data_AF-R1I895-F1
#
_entry.id   AF-R1I895-F1
#
_cell.length_a   1.000
_cell.length_b   1.000
_cell.length_c   1.000
_cell.angle_alpha   90.00
_cell.angle_beta   90.00
_cell.angle_gamma   90.00
#
_symmetry.space_group_name_H-M   'P 1'
#
loop_
_entity.id
_entity.type
_entity.pdbx_description
1 polymer ?
#
loop_
_entity_poly.entity_id
_entity_poly.type
_entity_poly.pdbx_seq_one_letter_code
_entity_poly.pdbx_strand_id
1 'polypeptide(L)'
;MTTSLDHWRDHPERWPELAGTQVRQAVLRLLLRDRRDTDAVFLRYLLDQEIRYHEDGWGYDDSLGLAALLLNECGEAGDVWQLSEAKYTSVDTSSGLDAFLLFPAGVAATLEHVERSDHPDRDEVSADLREHLVHDPGLDRDRAARLAGLREYYSG
;
A
#
# COMPACT_ATOMS: atom_id res chain seq x y z
N MET A 1 24.97 -9.54 6.95
CA MET A 1 24.31 -10.76 6.46
C MET A 1 22.93 -10.35 6.00
N THR A 2 22.60 -10.54 4.72
CA THR A 2 21.27 -10.21 4.20
C THR A 2 20.33 -11.33 4.60
N THR A 3 19.40 -11.04 5.52
CA THR A 3 18.37 -11.98 5.94
C THR A 3 17.46 -12.30 4.74
N SER A 4 17.22 -13.59 4.45
CA SER A 4 16.34 -14.03 3.35
C SER A 4 14.89 -13.63 3.60
N LEU A 5 14.06 -13.54 2.56
CA LEU A 5 12.60 -13.40 2.75
C LEU A 5 11.99 -14.58 3.48
N ASP A 6 12.46 -15.80 3.21
CA ASP A 6 11.92 -17.00 3.85
C ASP A 6 12.10 -16.93 5.38
N HIS A 7 13.20 -16.32 5.85
CA HIS A 7 13.40 -16.04 7.27
C HIS A 7 12.28 -15.19 7.87
N TRP A 8 11.80 -14.17 7.17
CA TRP A 8 10.73 -13.32 7.68
C TRP A 8 9.34 -13.96 7.55
N ARG A 9 9.14 -14.77 6.51
CA ARG A 9 7.91 -15.53 6.28
C ARG A 9 7.70 -16.61 7.33
N ASP A 10 8.76 -17.34 7.65
CA ASP A 10 8.72 -18.49 8.57
C ASP A 10 8.70 -18.06 10.04
N HIS A 11 9.04 -16.80 10.34
CA HIS A 11 9.19 -16.26 11.70
C HIS A 11 8.39 -14.97 11.94
N PRO A 12 7.04 -15.01 11.93
CA PRO A 12 6.22 -13.82 12.19
C PRO A 12 6.43 -13.22 13.58
N GLU A 13 6.89 -13.99 14.56
CA GLU A 13 7.29 -13.50 15.88
C GLU A 13 8.43 -12.48 15.84
N ARG A 14 9.16 -12.42 14.73
CA ARG A 14 10.29 -11.50 14.51
C ARG A 14 9.90 -10.23 13.76
N TRP A 15 8.68 -10.12 13.26
CA TRP A 15 8.20 -8.92 12.57
C TRP A 15 8.38 -7.61 13.36
N PRO A 16 8.34 -7.57 14.71
CA PRO A 16 8.68 -6.36 15.47
C PRO A 16 10.08 -5.79 15.17
N GLU A 17 11.04 -6.60 14.71
CA GLU A 17 12.36 -6.12 14.29
C GLU A 17 12.28 -5.20 13.05
N LEU A 18 11.20 -5.30 12.26
CA LEU A 18 10.95 -4.49 11.07
C LEU A 18 10.42 -3.08 11.40
N ALA A 19 10.30 -2.72 12.68
CA ALA A 19 10.15 -1.33 13.09
C ALA A 19 11.37 -0.47 12.67
N GLY A 20 12.55 -1.09 12.52
CA GLY A 20 13.74 -0.42 12.00
C GLY A 20 13.64 -0.12 10.50
N THR A 21 13.75 1.16 10.11
CA THR A 21 13.61 1.63 8.71
C THR A 21 14.51 0.89 7.73
N GLN A 22 15.79 0.71 8.05
CA GLN A 22 16.78 0.09 7.14
C GLN A 22 16.45 -1.38 6.83
N VAL A 23 16.05 -2.16 7.85
CA VAL A 23 15.70 -3.56 7.66
C VAL A 23 14.36 -3.69 6.94
N ARG A 24 13.39 -2.84 7.26
CA ARG A 24 12.09 -2.80 6.58
C ARG A 24 12.22 -2.48 5.09
N GLN A 25 12.98 -1.44 4.76
CA GLN A 25 13.28 -1.06 3.37
C GLN A 25 13.99 -2.18 2.60
N ALA A 26 14.92 -2.89 3.25
CA ALA A 26 15.58 -4.04 2.62
C ALA A 26 14.60 -5.17 2.34
N VAL A 27 13.67 -5.46 3.27
CA VAL A 27 12.63 -6.48 3.09
C VAL A 27 11.65 -6.10 1.99
N LEU A 28 11.19 -4.85 1.93
CA LEU A 28 10.31 -4.37 0.85
C LEU A 28 10.97 -4.54 -0.53
N ARG A 29 12.26 -4.23 -0.65
CA ARG A 29 13.02 -4.45 -1.90
C ARG A 29 13.18 -5.91 -2.26
N LEU A 30 13.28 -6.80 -1.28
CA LEU A 30 13.27 -8.24 -1.55
C LEU A 30 11.88 -8.69 -2.01
N LEU A 31 10.80 -8.23 -1.37
CA LEU A 31 9.42 -8.53 -1.77
C LEU A 31 9.11 -8.02 -3.18
N LEU A 32 9.66 -6.87 -3.58
CA LEU A 32 9.56 -6.40 -4.97
C LEU A 32 10.08 -7.42 -6.00
N ARG A 33 11.06 -8.26 -5.62
CA ARG A 33 11.68 -9.25 -6.51
C ARG A 33 11.04 -10.62 -6.42
N ASP A 34 10.66 -11.05 -5.22
CA ASP A 34 10.14 -12.39 -4.91
C ASP A 34 8.87 -12.28 -4.07
N ARG A 35 7.82 -11.60 -4.56
CA ARG A 35 6.50 -11.58 -3.91
C ARG A 35 5.76 -12.89 -4.19
N ARG A 36 5.06 -13.39 -3.19
CA ARG A 36 4.11 -14.52 -3.28
C ARG A 36 2.72 -14.04 -2.90
N ASP A 37 1.69 -14.72 -3.41
CA ASP A 37 0.29 -14.38 -3.07
C ASP A 37 0.01 -14.57 -1.56
N THR A 38 0.76 -15.45 -0.89
CA THR A 38 0.67 -15.66 0.56
C THR A 38 1.27 -14.54 1.40
N ASP A 39 1.92 -13.54 0.79
CA ASP A 39 2.57 -12.44 1.52
C ASP A 39 1.58 -11.32 1.92
N ALA A 40 0.29 -11.42 1.60
CA ALA A 40 -0.69 -10.35 1.86
C ALA A 40 -0.72 -9.90 3.33
N VAL A 41 -0.75 -10.84 4.29
CA VAL A 41 -0.72 -10.51 5.73
C VAL A 41 0.60 -9.82 6.11
N PHE A 42 1.71 -10.24 5.51
CA PHE A 42 3.01 -9.64 5.77
C PHE A 42 3.11 -8.22 5.19
N LEU A 43 2.55 -7.99 4.00
CA LEU A 43 2.50 -6.67 3.36
C LEU A 43 1.62 -5.69 4.13
N ARG A 44 0.47 -6.14 4.67
CA ARG A 44 -0.34 -5.34 5.60
C ARG A 44 0.46 -4.94 6.83
N TYR A 45 1.20 -5.88 7.43
CA TYR A 45 2.06 -5.53 8.56
C TYR A 45 3.12 -4.48 8.18
N LEU A 46 3.79 -4.65 7.04
CA LEU A 46 4.81 -3.72 6.59
C LEU A 46 4.24 -2.32 6.32
N LEU A 47 3.07 -2.22 5.70
CA LEU A 47 2.42 -0.92 5.47
C LEU A 47 2.02 -0.24 6.78
N ASP A 48 1.53 -0.98 7.77
CA ASP A 48 1.24 -0.45 9.12
C ASP A 48 2.52 0.11 9.79
N GLN A 49 3.67 -0.53 9.60
CA GLN A 49 4.94 0.02 10.09
C GLN A 49 5.38 1.28 9.33
N GLU A 50 5.08 1.39 8.03
CA GLU A 50 5.33 2.61 7.25
C GLU A 50 4.41 3.75 7.70
N ILE A 51 3.12 3.48 7.93
CA ILE A 51 2.15 4.45 8.45
C ILE A 51 2.67 5.04 9.76
N ARG A 52 2.95 4.20 10.76
CA ARG A 52 3.46 4.64 12.08
C ARG A 52 4.76 5.44 11.99
N TYR A 53 5.64 5.09 11.05
CA TYR A 53 6.87 5.84 10.85
C TYR A 53 6.60 7.27 10.32
N HIS A 54 5.54 7.44 9.52
CA HIS A 54 5.15 8.72 8.92
C HIS A 54 4.16 9.53 9.77
N GLU A 55 3.53 8.95 10.80
CA GLU A 55 2.72 9.68 11.79
C GLU A 55 3.56 10.71 12.58
N ASP A 56 4.77 10.31 12.99
CA ASP A 56 5.70 11.14 13.77
C ASP A 56 6.82 11.75 12.93
N GLY A 57 6.88 11.41 11.64
CA GLY A 57 7.92 11.79 10.69
C GLY A 57 7.57 13.01 9.84
N TRP A 58 8.58 13.71 9.35
CA TRP A 58 8.43 14.73 8.30
C TRP A 58 8.89 14.16 6.96
N GLY A 59 8.12 14.40 5.90
CA GLY A 59 8.46 14.01 4.53
C GLY A 59 7.79 12.72 4.08
N TYR A 60 7.80 12.52 2.76
CA TYR A 60 7.41 11.30 2.09
C TYR A 60 8.67 10.43 1.84
N ASP A 61 8.62 9.16 2.22
CA ASP A 61 9.65 8.17 1.88
C ASP A 61 9.14 7.18 0.82
N ASP A 62 10.03 6.84 -0.12
CA ASP A 62 9.76 5.86 -1.18
C ASP A 62 9.35 4.49 -0.64
N SER A 63 9.73 4.14 0.59
CA SER A 63 9.35 2.89 1.24
C SER A 63 7.85 2.76 1.48
N LEU A 64 7.16 3.86 1.81
CA LEU A 64 5.70 3.86 1.99
C LEU A 64 5.01 3.62 0.65
N GLY A 65 5.45 4.31 -0.41
CA GLY A 65 4.92 4.09 -1.75
C GLY A 65 5.18 2.67 -2.28
N LEU A 66 6.36 2.10 -1.99
CA LEU A 66 6.66 0.71 -2.33
C LEU A 66 5.78 -0.28 -1.55
N ALA A 67 5.57 -0.07 -0.25
CA ALA A 67 4.68 -0.91 0.55
C ALA A 67 3.23 -0.84 0.05
N ALA A 68 2.75 0.36 -0.27
CA ALA A 68 1.41 0.58 -0.83
C ALA A 68 1.24 -0.07 -2.20
N LEU A 69 2.25 0.02 -3.10
CA LEU A 69 2.26 -0.68 -4.38
C LEU A 69 2.14 -2.20 -4.17
N LEU A 70 3.00 -2.77 -3.32
CA LEU A 70 3.03 -4.22 -3.12
C LEU A 70 1.73 -4.75 -2.51
N LEU A 71 1.12 -4.01 -1.58
CA LEU A 71 -0.18 -4.36 -1.03
C LEU A 71 -1.30 -4.20 -2.07
N ASN A 72 -1.29 -3.13 -2.86
CA ASN A 72 -2.25 -2.95 -3.94
C ASN A 72 -2.23 -4.11 -4.95
N GLU A 73 -1.04 -4.64 -5.25
CA GLU A 73 -0.88 -5.82 -6.12
C GLU A 73 -1.42 -7.14 -5.54
N CYS A 74 -1.74 -7.21 -4.24
CA CYS A 74 -2.46 -8.35 -3.68
C CYS A 74 -3.89 -8.46 -4.21
N GLY A 75 -4.47 -7.36 -4.69
CA GLY A 75 -5.76 -7.39 -5.37
C GLY A 75 -6.98 -7.49 -4.44
N GLU A 76 -6.80 -7.36 -3.12
CA GLU A 76 -7.90 -7.54 -2.18
C GLU A 76 -8.61 -6.21 -1.90
N ALA A 77 -9.93 -6.16 -2.15
CA ALA A 77 -10.73 -4.93 -2.01
C ALA A 77 -10.67 -4.35 -0.59
N GLY A 78 -10.51 -5.21 0.42
CA GLY A 78 -10.38 -4.84 1.83
C GLY A 78 -9.15 -4.01 2.15
N ASP A 79 -8.10 -4.07 1.34
CA ASP A 79 -6.86 -3.31 1.58
C ASP A 79 -7.05 -1.80 1.37
N VAL A 80 -8.17 -1.37 0.80
CA VAL A 80 -8.52 0.04 0.62
C VAL A 80 -8.45 0.84 1.91
N TRP A 81 -8.84 0.26 3.05
CA TRP A 81 -8.85 0.95 4.33
C TRP A 81 -7.44 1.34 4.75
N GLN A 82 -6.52 0.38 4.70
CA GLN A 82 -5.13 0.61 5.09
C GLN A 82 -4.38 1.47 4.05
N LEU A 83 -4.71 1.34 2.76
CA LEU A 83 -4.16 2.20 1.71
C LEU A 83 -4.65 3.65 1.85
N SER A 84 -5.90 3.85 2.27
CA SER A 84 -6.44 5.17 2.59
C SER A 84 -5.75 5.79 3.82
N GLU A 85 -5.56 5.00 4.87
CA GLU A 85 -4.81 5.41 6.06
C GLU A 85 -3.37 5.84 5.68
N ALA A 86 -2.68 5.03 4.86
CA ALA A 86 -1.34 5.38 4.36
C ALA A 86 -1.31 6.66 3.54
N LYS A 87 -2.34 6.91 2.71
CA LYS A 87 -2.43 8.15 1.94
C LYS A 87 -2.60 9.36 2.85
N TYR A 88 -3.41 9.26 3.89
CA TYR A 88 -3.79 10.42 4.71
C TYR A 88 -3.07 10.53 6.05
N THR A 89 -2.07 9.68 6.29
CA THR A 89 -1.30 9.70 7.53
C THR A 89 -0.57 11.03 7.76
N SER A 90 -0.24 11.78 6.69
CA SER A 90 0.39 13.11 6.75
C SER A 90 0.11 13.95 5.50
N VAL A 91 0.41 15.25 5.55
CA VAL A 91 0.26 16.14 4.37
C VAL A 91 1.18 15.71 3.21
N ASP A 92 2.39 15.25 3.54
CA ASP A 92 3.38 14.80 2.56
C ASP A 92 2.91 13.52 1.86
N THR A 93 2.36 12.57 2.61
CA THR A 93 1.81 11.33 2.05
C THR A 93 0.52 11.57 1.27
N SER A 94 -0.33 12.50 1.72
CA SER A 94 -1.55 12.87 0.99
C SER A 94 -1.25 13.39 -0.41
N SER A 95 -0.15 14.11 -0.55
CA SER A 95 0.30 14.69 -1.82
C SER A 95 1.19 13.74 -2.62
N GLY A 96 1.99 12.91 -1.95
CA GLY A 96 2.99 12.04 -2.57
C GLY A 96 2.47 10.65 -2.98
N LEU A 97 1.49 10.10 -2.26
CA LEU A 97 0.95 8.78 -2.57
C LEU A 97 -0.15 8.87 -3.65
N ASP A 98 0.08 8.17 -4.75
CA ASP A 98 -0.84 8.15 -5.89
C ASP A 98 -2.21 7.56 -5.53
N ALA A 99 -3.27 8.33 -5.81
CA ALA A 99 -4.64 7.95 -5.48
C ALA A 99 -5.13 6.67 -6.19
N PHE A 100 -4.54 6.30 -7.33
CA PHE A 100 -4.93 5.05 -8.01
C PHE A 100 -4.60 3.80 -7.18
N LEU A 101 -3.67 3.91 -6.22
CA LEU A 101 -3.35 2.83 -5.29
C LEU A 101 -4.49 2.54 -4.31
N LEU A 102 -5.46 3.44 -4.15
CA LEU A 102 -6.63 3.20 -3.30
C LEU A 102 -7.62 2.19 -3.90
N PHE A 103 -7.39 1.71 -5.12
CA PHE A 103 -8.24 0.72 -5.79
C PHE A 103 -7.54 -0.63 -5.92
N PRO A 104 -7.29 -1.38 -4.84
CA PRO A 104 -6.53 -2.64 -4.88
C PRO A 104 -7.20 -3.71 -5.76
N ALA A 105 -8.53 -3.80 -5.76
CA ALA A 105 -9.28 -4.76 -6.58
C ALA A 105 -9.78 -4.19 -7.93
N GLY A 106 -9.29 -3.00 -8.33
CA GLY A 106 -9.86 -2.22 -9.43
C GLY A 106 -11.07 -1.38 -8.99
N VAL A 107 -11.50 -0.45 -9.84
CA VAL A 107 -12.45 0.60 -9.42
C VAL A 107 -13.79 0.02 -8.96
N ALA A 108 -14.41 -0.82 -9.79
CA ALA A 108 -15.74 -1.34 -9.50
C ALA A 108 -15.79 -2.19 -8.22
N ALA A 109 -14.87 -3.15 -8.08
CA ALA A 109 -14.86 -4.06 -6.94
C ALA A 109 -14.48 -3.36 -5.63
N THR A 110 -13.56 -2.40 -5.66
CA THR A 110 -13.22 -1.60 -4.48
C THR A 110 -14.40 -0.72 -4.05
N LEU A 111 -15.08 -0.04 -4.97
CA LEU A 111 -16.25 0.78 -4.63
C LEU A 111 -17.40 -0.06 -4.06
N GLU A 112 -17.71 -1.21 -4.68
CA GLU A 112 -18.73 -2.12 -4.18
C GLU A 112 -18.42 -2.59 -2.75
N HIS A 113 -17.15 -2.94 -2.48
CA HIS A 113 -16.72 -3.33 -1.14
C HIS A 113 -16.92 -2.21 -0.12
N VAL A 114 -16.47 -0.99 -0.45
CA VAL A 114 -16.64 0.18 0.44
C VAL A 114 -18.12 0.44 0.71
N GLU A 115 -18.96 0.49 -0.31
CA GLU A 115 -20.40 0.77 -0.17
C GLU A 115 -21.14 -0.26 0.72
N ARG A 116 -20.69 -1.52 0.70
CA ARG A 116 -21.27 -2.62 1.48
C ARG A 116 -20.67 -2.80 2.87
N SER A 117 -19.62 -2.06 3.19
CA SER A 117 -18.90 -2.17 4.45
C SER A 117 -19.63 -1.46 5.60
N ASP A 118 -19.44 -1.95 6.82
CA ASP A 118 -19.83 -1.27 8.06
C ASP A 118 -18.65 -0.51 8.70
N HIS A 119 -17.58 -0.26 7.94
CA HIS A 119 -16.39 0.45 8.43
C HIS A 119 -16.77 1.87 8.91
N PRO A 120 -16.25 2.34 10.05
CA PRO A 120 -16.55 3.67 10.58
C PRO A 120 -16.26 4.79 9.56
N ASP A 121 -15.16 4.66 8.83
CA ASP A 121 -14.71 5.67 7.86
C ASP A 121 -15.27 5.46 6.45
N ARG A 122 -16.30 4.61 6.31
CA ARG A 122 -16.89 4.27 5.00
C ARG A 122 -17.26 5.52 4.21
N ASP A 123 -17.98 6.44 4.82
CA ASP A 123 -18.56 7.58 4.10
C ASP A 123 -17.46 8.54 3.62
N GLU A 124 -16.42 8.73 4.41
CA GLU A 124 -15.24 9.55 4.08
C GLU A 124 -14.45 8.92 2.93
N VAL A 125 -14.01 7.67 3.08
CA VAL A 125 -13.28 6.95 2.01
C VAL A 125 -14.11 6.86 0.73
N SER A 126 -15.42 6.65 0.85
CA SER A 126 -16.31 6.60 -0.31
C SER A 126 -16.43 7.94 -1.04
N ALA A 127 -16.36 9.07 -0.33
CA ALA A 127 -16.35 10.39 -0.94
C ALA A 127 -15.03 10.63 -1.71
N ASP A 128 -13.90 10.35 -1.07
CA ASP A 128 -12.56 10.55 -1.62
C ASP A 128 -12.32 9.72 -2.88
N LEU A 129 -12.67 8.43 -2.86
CA LEU A 129 -12.55 7.57 -4.03
C LEU A 129 -13.35 8.14 -5.22
N ARG A 130 -14.55 8.68 -4.97
CA ARG A 130 -15.37 9.29 -6.03
C ARG A 130 -14.76 10.61 -6.52
N GLU A 131 -14.23 11.43 -5.64
CA GLU A 131 -13.53 12.67 -6.02
C GLU A 131 -12.33 12.36 -6.94
N HIS A 132 -11.52 11.36 -6.59
CA HIS A 132 -10.40 10.94 -7.44
C HIS A 132 -10.86 10.47 -8.83
N LEU A 133 -11.99 9.77 -8.94
CA LEU A 133 -12.53 9.35 -10.24
C LEU A 133 -13.10 10.52 -11.06
N VAL A 134 -13.58 11.59 -10.41
CA VAL A 134 -13.99 12.82 -11.10
C VAL A 134 -12.77 13.51 -11.71
N HIS A 135 -11.65 13.56 -10.97
CA HIS A 135 -10.41 14.14 -11.47
C HIS A 135 -9.69 13.27 -12.49
N ASP A 136 -9.87 11.95 -12.42
CA ASP A 136 -9.21 10.98 -13.29
C ASP A 136 -10.20 9.91 -13.79
N PRO A 137 -11.05 10.24 -14.78
CA PRO A 137 -12.02 9.30 -15.32
C PRO A 137 -11.37 8.14 -16.11
N GLY A 138 -10.06 8.24 -16.42
CA GLY A 138 -9.29 7.20 -17.10
C GLY A 138 -8.63 6.19 -16.15
N LEU A 139 -8.72 6.41 -14.84
CA LEU A 139 -7.96 5.68 -13.82
C LEU A 139 -8.02 4.16 -14.00
N ASP A 140 -9.22 3.58 -14.12
CA ASP A 140 -9.39 2.12 -14.23
C ASP A 140 -8.73 1.56 -15.49
N ARG A 141 -8.85 2.28 -16.61
CA ARG A 141 -8.26 1.91 -17.90
C ARG A 141 -6.73 1.92 -17.85
N ASP A 142 -6.18 2.94 -17.20
CA ASP A 142 -4.74 3.20 -17.19
C ASP A 142 -4.04 2.48 -16.02
N ARG A 143 -4.79 1.93 -15.07
CA ARG A 143 -4.29 1.35 -13.81
C ARG A 143 -3.17 0.34 -14.02
N ALA A 144 -3.33 -0.59 -14.97
CA ALA A 144 -2.32 -1.60 -15.26
C ALA A 144 -0.99 -0.99 -15.74
N ALA A 145 -1.06 0.03 -16.60
CA ALA A 145 0.12 0.74 -17.09
C ALA A 145 0.80 1.55 -15.97
N ARG A 146 0.01 2.17 -15.09
CA ARG A 146 0.53 2.93 -13.94
C ARG A 146 1.21 2.03 -12.92
N LEU A 147 0.62 0.87 -12.61
CA LEU A 147 1.25 -0.15 -11.75
C LEU A 147 2.57 -0.62 -12.34
N ALA A 148 2.61 -0.92 -13.64
CA ALA A 148 3.85 -1.33 -14.31
C ALA A 148 4.92 -0.23 -14.23
N GLY A 149 4.57 1.03 -14.49
CA GLY A 149 5.49 2.16 -14.39
C GLY A 149 6.00 2.40 -12.98
N LEU A 150 5.14 2.29 -11.96
CA LEU A 150 5.54 2.43 -10.56
C LEU A 150 6.44 1.27 -10.11
N ARG A 151 6.16 0.05 -10.57
CA ARG A 151 7.02 -1.12 -10.32
C ARG A 151 8.39 -0.96 -10.99
N GLU A 152 8.44 -0.43 -12.21
CA GLU A 152 9.69 -0.12 -12.90
C GLU A 152 10.50 0.94 -12.14
N TYR A 153 9.85 2.00 -11.68
CA TYR A 153 10.46 3.05 -10.86
C TYR A 153 11.17 2.48 -9.63
N TYR A 154 10.52 1.59 -8.87
CA TYR A 154 11.12 0.98 -7.68
C TYR A 154 12.15 -0.13 -7.98
N SER A 155 12.20 -0.62 -9.22
CA SER A 155 13.13 -1.67 -9.63
C SER A 155 14.48 -1.13 -10.10
N GLY A 156 14.55 0.15 -10.48
CA GLY A 156 15.76 0.87 -10.90
C GLY A 156 16.67 1.24 -9.73
#